data_AF-A0A960AM82-F1
#
_entry.id   AF-A0A960AM82-F1
#
_cell.length_a   1.000
_cell.length_b   1.000
_cell.length_c   1.000
_cell.angle_alpha   90.00
_cell.angle_beta   90.00
_cell.angle_gamma   90.00
#
_symmetry.space_group_name_H-M   'P 1'
#
loop_
_entity.id
_entity.type
_entity.pdbx_description
1 polymer ?
#
loop_
_entity_poly.entity_id
_entity_poly.type
_entity_poly.pdbx_seq_one_letter_code
_entity_poly.pdbx_strand_id
1 'polypeptide(L)'
;MKRFAVALASVGALVALPAPASALDLDPVRLQLVDVPATVPAGSDSSVGAFVPRGARCRLVLRDAAAAVIKGPGARAASGFMQFPWTQQAGTASGTWRVRVKCHTTVKRWKSKWGAFDVTSSLQGAPSVPTINRPVSASVSSLSASYGWAPFGTTLIRGTDWFGGRGVDVRSNGGNGCASGCAVRGTYGTKYQCVELVNRFVRTQGWVAGNIMGNAGQLLDKAPAAAFDKHKAGDGYMPVPGDIIVWTGGSTGYGHVAVVSAVAAGVVTFVEQNASRTGTYRLKADGTGRLAGYGSLRHIGYLHAKANA
;
A
#
# COMPACT_ATOMS: atom_id res chain seq x y z
N MET A 1 -35.90 -66.15 15.88
CA MET A 1 -35.85 -64.77 16.46
C MET A 1 -34.43 -64.46 16.87
N LYS A 2 -34.02 -63.19 16.74
CA LYS A 2 -32.72 -62.56 17.02
C LYS A 2 -31.67 -62.63 15.88
N ARG A 3 -31.78 -61.62 14.99
CA ARG A 3 -30.71 -61.12 14.15
C ARG A 3 -29.69 -60.39 15.04
N PHE A 4 -28.43 -60.78 15.03
CA PHE A 4 -27.34 -59.96 15.55
C PHE A 4 -26.72 -59.21 14.36
N ALA A 5 -26.98 -57.91 14.30
CA ALA A 5 -26.26 -57.01 13.42
C ALA A 5 -24.88 -56.73 14.04
N VAL A 6 -23.83 -57.25 13.42
CA VAL A 6 -22.46 -56.81 13.71
C VAL A 6 -22.29 -55.48 12.97
N ALA A 7 -22.33 -54.38 13.73
CA ALA A 7 -21.91 -53.08 13.23
C ALA A 7 -20.38 -53.13 13.03
N LEU A 8 -19.93 -53.24 11.78
CA LEU A 8 -18.56 -52.85 11.44
C LEU A 8 -18.44 -51.35 11.70
N ALA A 9 -17.82 -51.00 12.82
CA ALA A 9 -17.29 -49.67 13.03
C ALA A 9 -16.15 -49.48 12.03
N SER A 10 -16.46 -48.92 10.86
CA SER A 10 -15.47 -48.32 9.99
C SER A 10 -14.84 -47.18 10.77
N VAL A 11 -13.65 -47.44 11.34
CA VAL A 11 -12.72 -46.42 11.81
C VAL A 11 -12.35 -45.62 10.57
N GLY A 12 -13.15 -44.59 10.29
CA GLY A 12 -12.76 -43.55 9.36
C GLY A 12 -11.48 -42.97 9.90
N ALA A 13 -10.36 -43.34 9.30
CA ALA A 13 -9.14 -42.56 9.39
C ALA A 13 -9.52 -41.18 8.84
N LEU A 14 -9.92 -40.29 9.75
CA LEU A 14 -9.77 -38.85 9.57
C LEU A 14 -8.27 -38.66 9.34
N VAL A 15 -7.87 -38.79 8.08
CA VAL A 15 -6.66 -38.17 7.58
C VAL A 15 -6.91 -36.70 7.87
N ALA A 16 -6.37 -36.24 8.99
CA ALA A 16 -6.27 -34.84 9.29
C ALA A 16 -5.45 -34.27 8.13
N LEU A 17 -6.17 -33.72 7.14
CA LEU A 17 -5.58 -32.83 6.15
C LEU A 17 -4.74 -31.84 6.97
N PRO A 18 -3.43 -31.69 6.68
CA PRO A 18 -2.64 -30.70 7.38
C PRO A 18 -3.38 -29.38 7.22
N ALA A 19 -3.72 -28.76 8.36
CA ALA A 19 -4.32 -27.43 8.36
C ALA A 19 -3.51 -26.54 7.40
N PRO A 20 -4.16 -25.73 6.54
CA PRO A 20 -3.44 -24.87 5.62
C PRO A 20 -2.48 -24.03 6.47
N ALA A 21 -1.18 -24.14 6.17
CA ALA A 21 -0.09 -23.55 6.93
C ALA A 21 -0.44 -22.09 7.25
N SER A 22 -0.88 -21.88 8.49
CA SER A 22 -1.35 -20.60 8.97
C SER A 22 -0.12 -19.80 9.33
N ALA A 23 0.24 -18.87 8.45
CA ALA A 23 1.48 -18.11 8.49
C ALA A 23 2.71 -19.02 8.38
N LEU A 24 3.40 -18.96 7.24
CA LEU A 24 4.82 -19.28 7.18
C LEU A 24 5.50 -18.62 8.39
N ASP A 25 5.90 -19.46 9.35
CA ASP A 25 6.89 -19.16 10.37
C ASP A 25 8.11 -18.64 9.63
N LEU A 26 8.20 -17.32 9.51
CA LEU A 26 9.38 -16.65 9.01
C LEU A 26 10.48 -16.94 10.02
N ASP A 27 11.38 -17.84 9.60
CA ASP A 27 12.67 -18.16 10.20
C ASP A 27 13.22 -16.99 11.05
N PRO A 28 13.62 -17.20 12.32
CA PRO A 28 14.13 -16.19 13.25
C PRO A 28 15.36 -15.39 12.77
N VAL A 29 15.76 -15.45 11.50
CA VAL A 29 16.95 -14.80 10.94
C VAL A 29 16.66 -13.44 10.29
N ARG A 30 15.48 -13.18 9.71
CA ARG A 30 15.29 -11.98 8.85
C ARG A 30 14.36 -10.94 9.43
N LEU A 31 14.93 -10.10 10.30
CA LEU A 31 14.42 -8.74 10.48
C LEU A 31 14.67 -7.99 9.16
N GLN A 32 13.60 -7.71 8.40
CA GLN A 32 13.66 -7.10 7.08
C GLN A 32 12.74 -5.89 7.02
N LEU A 33 13.30 -4.73 6.62
CA LEU A 33 12.48 -3.58 6.29
C LEU A 33 11.72 -3.83 4.99
N VAL A 34 10.47 -3.41 4.97
CA VAL A 34 9.65 -3.29 3.77
C VAL A 34 9.00 -1.92 3.79
N ASP A 35 8.60 -1.41 2.63
CA ASP A 35 7.95 -0.09 2.56
C ASP A 35 8.81 1.03 3.17
N VAL A 36 10.10 1.06 2.82
CA VAL A 36 10.93 2.24 3.10
C VAL A 36 10.47 3.33 2.13
N PRO A 37 9.99 4.49 2.61
CA PRO A 37 9.60 5.58 1.72
C PRO A 37 10.82 6.04 0.92
N ALA A 38 10.63 6.42 -0.35
CA ALA A 38 11.71 7.02 -1.13
C ALA A 38 11.95 8.47 -0.68
N THR A 39 10.87 9.22 -0.46
CA THR A 39 10.89 10.63 -0.06
C THR A 39 9.88 10.88 1.05
N VAL A 40 10.25 11.73 2.01
CA VAL A 40 9.41 12.14 3.14
C VAL A 40 9.46 13.67 3.25
N PRO A 41 8.39 14.38 2.89
CA PRO A 41 8.33 15.82 3.08
C PRO A 41 8.46 16.21 4.56
N ALA A 42 9.19 17.27 4.85
CA ALA A 42 9.11 17.91 6.16
C ALA A 42 7.68 18.40 6.43
N GLY A 43 7.24 18.29 7.68
CA GLY A 43 5.86 18.57 8.09
C GLY A 43 4.86 17.45 7.76
N SER A 44 5.32 16.24 7.45
CA SER A 44 4.44 15.13 7.07
C SER A 44 4.61 13.89 7.95
N ASP A 45 3.55 13.08 8.03
CA ASP A 45 3.60 11.77 8.65
C ASP A 45 4.16 10.73 7.68
N SER A 46 4.95 9.81 8.21
CA SER A 46 5.53 8.69 7.46
C SER A 46 5.62 7.43 8.31
N SER A 47 5.94 6.31 7.67
CA SER A 47 6.12 5.02 8.34
C SER A 47 6.95 4.06 7.51
N VAL A 48 7.59 3.12 8.19
CA VAL A 48 8.25 1.97 7.57
C VAL A 48 7.61 0.69 8.10
N GLY A 49 7.44 -0.30 7.23
CA GLY A 49 7.04 -1.65 7.62
C GLY A 49 8.27 -2.52 7.90
N ALA A 50 8.13 -3.53 8.74
CA ALA A 50 9.16 -4.56 8.85
C ALA A 50 8.58 -5.91 9.21
N PHE A 51 9.11 -6.95 8.57
CA PHE A 51 9.02 -8.30 9.11
C PHE A 51 9.92 -8.39 10.34
N VAL A 52 9.36 -8.83 11.45
CA VAL A 52 10.03 -8.86 12.76
C VAL A 52 9.78 -10.19 13.46
N PRO A 53 10.70 -10.63 14.34
CA PRO A 53 10.46 -11.82 15.16
C PRO A 53 9.27 -11.59 16.09
N ARG A 54 8.28 -12.49 16.04
CA ARG A 54 7.10 -12.44 16.91
C ARG A 54 7.53 -12.50 18.38
N GLY A 55 6.89 -11.71 19.23
CA GLY A 55 7.20 -11.62 20.66
C GLY A 55 8.43 -10.77 21.01
N ALA A 56 9.25 -10.35 20.03
CA ALA A 56 10.38 -9.47 20.29
C ALA A 56 9.94 -8.02 20.56
N ARG A 57 10.73 -7.28 21.35
CA ARG A 57 10.55 -5.84 21.54
C ARG A 57 11.33 -5.08 20.47
N CYS A 58 10.60 -4.41 19.59
CA CYS A 58 11.12 -3.71 18.42
C CYS A 58 10.99 -2.19 18.54
N ARG A 59 11.92 -1.45 17.92
CA ARG A 59 11.87 0.02 17.80
C ARG A 59 12.46 0.51 16.48
N LEU A 60 12.03 1.70 16.08
CA LEU A 60 12.60 2.46 14.97
C LEU A 60 13.87 3.19 15.41
N VAL A 61 14.82 3.27 14.50
CA VAL A 61 16.00 4.13 14.61
C VAL A 61 16.15 4.90 13.30
N LEU A 62 16.11 6.22 13.40
CA LEU A 62 16.41 7.13 12.31
C LEU A 62 17.83 7.65 12.44
N ARG A 63 18.44 7.97 11.30
CA ARG A 63 19.70 8.69 11.23
C ARG A 63 19.54 9.81 10.22
N ASP A 64 19.81 11.04 10.64
CA ASP A 64 19.70 12.20 9.77
C ASP A 64 20.89 12.32 8.81
N ALA A 65 20.84 13.33 7.94
CA ALA A 65 21.89 13.64 6.98
C ALA A 65 23.23 14.01 7.64
N ALA A 66 23.19 14.58 8.86
CA ALA A 66 24.36 14.89 9.69
C ALA A 66 24.84 13.68 10.52
N ALA A 67 24.28 12.49 10.28
CA ALA A 67 24.54 11.25 10.99
C ALA A 67 24.09 11.19 12.46
N ALA A 68 23.32 12.16 12.97
CA ALA A 68 22.72 12.10 14.29
C ALA A 68 21.68 10.98 14.36
N VAL A 69 21.68 10.21 15.45
CA VAL A 69 20.85 9.00 15.61
C VAL A 69 19.69 9.27 16.56
N ILE A 70 18.47 9.15 16.05
CA ILE A 70 17.24 9.31 16.80
C ILE A 70 16.62 7.94 17.04
N LYS A 71 16.32 7.60 18.30
CA LYS A 71 15.76 6.30 18.69
C LYS A 71 14.33 6.48 19.17
N GLY A 72 13.41 5.72 18.58
CA GLY A 72 12.01 5.74 18.99
C GLY A 72 11.71 4.86 20.22
N PRO A 73 10.47 4.93 20.71
CA PRO A 73 9.94 4.00 21.69
C PRO A 73 9.95 2.55 21.17
N GLY A 74 9.97 1.59 22.10
CA GLY A 74 9.93 0.16 21.77
C GLY A 74 8.61 -0.50 22.15
N ALA A 75 8.06 -1.32 21.26
CA ALA A 75 6.83 -2.10 21.48
C ALA A 75 7.07 -3.59 21.21
N ARG A 76 6.28 -4.46 21.85
CA ARG A 76 6.34 -5.91 21.65
C ARG A 76 5.56 -6.27 20.38
N ALA A 77 6.14 -7.11 19.52
CA ALA A 77 5.52 -7.60 18.31
C ALA A 77 4.49 -8.70 18.65
N ALA A 78 3.20 -8.43 18.45
CA ALA A 78 2.14 -9.43 18.61
C ALA A 78 2.04 -10.38 17.39
N SER A 79 2.52 -9.92 16.24
CA SER A 79 2.57 -10.62 14.95
C SER A 79 3.98 -10.61 14.36
N GLY A 80 4.19 -11.29 13.24
CA GLY A 80 5.47 -11.29 12.50
C GLY A 80 5.74 -10.02 11.69
N PHE A 81 4.89 -8.99 11.82
CA PHE A 81 5.00 -7.75 11.08
C PHE A 81 4.64 -6.55 11.95
N MET A 82 5.41 -5.47 11.83
CA MET A 82 5.16 -4.23 12.55
C MET A 82 5.30 -3.02 11.64
N GLN A 83 4.49 -2.00 11.92
CA GLN A 83 4.63 -0.67 11.34
C GLN A 83 5.26 0.27 12.35
N PHE A 84 6.16 1.11 11.87
CA PHE A 84 6.93 2.06 12.65
C PHE A 84 6.64 3.48 12.14
N PRO A 85 5.57 4.12 12.65
CA PRO A 85 5.20 5.48 12.25
C PRO A 85 6.07 6.55 12.90
N TRP A 86 6.23 7.68 12.21
CA TRP A 86 6.82 8.89 12.74
C TRP A 86 6.24 10.13 12.03
N THR A 87 6.35 11.28 12.67
CA THR A 87 6.07 12.58 12.07
C THR A 87 7.39 13.27 11.79
N GLN A 88 7.64 13.58 10.51
CA GLN A 88 8.76 14.38 10.06
C GLN A 88 8.41 15.85 10.31
N GLN A 89 9.08 16.51 11.25
CA GLN A 89 8.73 17.88 11.61
C GLN A 89 9.12 18.87 10.51
N ALA A 90 8.43 20.02 10.44
CA ALA A 90 8.62 21.02 9.39
C ALA A 90 10.05 21.59 9.37
N GLY A 91 10.65 21.82 10.54
CA GLY A 91 12.01 22.32 10.66
C GLY A 91 13.09 21.24 10.63
N THR A 92 12.80 20.02 10.15
CA THR A 92 13.81 18.98 10.07
C THR A 92 14.73 19.17 8.86
N ALA A 93 16.04 18.91 9.04
CA ALA A 93 17.04 19.03 7.99
C ALA A 93 16.72 18.14 6.77
N SER A 94 16.84 18.72 5.57
CA SER A 94 16.71 18.00 4.31
C SER A 94 17.92 17.11 4.01
N GLY A 95 17.79 16.29 2.98
CA GLY A 95 18.85 15.41 2.47
C GLY A 95 18.56 13.93 2.72
N THR A 96 19.58 13.09 2.54
CA THR A 96 19.41 11.64 2.65
C THR A 96 19.48 11.17 4.09
N TRP A 97 18.36 10.67 4.57
CA TRP A 97 18.19 10.04 5.87
C TRP A 97 18.28 8.53 5.76
N ARG A 98 18.52 7.87 6.90
CA ARG A 98 18.51 6.41 6.99
C ARG A 98 17.57 5.92 8.07
N VAL A 99 16.98 4.76 7.82
CA VAL A 99 16.05 4.11 8.74
C VAL A 99 16.47 2.67 9.00
N ARG A 100 16.33 2.21 10.25
CA ARG A 100 16.44 0.80 10.59
C ARG A 100 15.52 0.41 11.72
N VAL A 101 15.20 -0.87 11.80
CA VAL A 101 14.48 -1.46 12.92
C VAL A 101 15.45 -2.32 13.73
N LYS A 102 15.33 -2.22 15.05
CA LYS A 102 16.05 -3.08 16.00
C LYS A 102 15.04 -3.81 16.85
N CYS A 103 15.21 -5.13 16.98
CA CYS A 103 14.39 -5.97 17.83
C CYS A 103 15.26 -6.74 18.83
N HIS A 104 14.70 -7.11 19.97
CA HIS A 104 15.38 -7.98 20.92
C HIS A 104 14.40 -8.78 21.75
N THR A 105 14.85 -9.94 22.21
CA THR A 105 14.31 -10.66 23.37
C THR A 105 15.33 -10.56 24.50
N THR A 106 15.13 -11.31 25.58
CA THR A 106 16.13 -11.47 26.64
C THR A 106 17.42 -12.14 26.14
N VAL A 107 17.33 -12.99 25.11
CA VAL A 107 18.43 -13.86 24.66
C VAL A 107 18.99 -13.52 23.27
N LYS A 108 18.23 -12.84 22.41
CA LYS A 108 18.63 -12.56 21.02
C LYS A 108 18.38 -11.10 20.65
N ARG A 109 19.22 -10.56 19.76
CA ARG A 109 19.12 -9.20 19.23
C ARG A 109 19.20 -9.24 17.71
N TRP A 110 18.32 -8.47 17.07
CA TRP A 110 18.24 -8.34 15.62
C TRP A 110 18.32 -6.88 15.21
N LYS A 111 18.88 -6.64 14.02
CA LYS A 111 18.91 -5.31 13.42
C LYS A 111 18.71 -5.45 11.91
N SER A 112 17.85 -4.64 11.31
CA SER A 112 17.77 -4.58 9.83
C SER A 112 19.04 -4.01 9.24
N LYS A 113 19.24 -4.24 7.93
CA LYS A 113 20.01 -3.32 7.08
C LYS A 113 19.40 -1.91 7.16
N TRP A 114 20.23 -0.89 6.92
CA TRP A 114 19.73 0.47 6.79
C TRP A 114 18.96 0.59 5.48
N GLY A 115 17.74 1.13 5.54
CA GLY A 115 17.07 1.75 4.40
C GLY A 115 17.50 3.21 4.28
N ALA A 116 17.33 3.80 3.10
CA ALA A 116 17.57 5.21 2.84
C ALA A 116 16.29 5.86 2.29
N PHE A 117 16.09 7.12 2.60
CA PHE A 117 15.01 7.96 2.11
C PHE A 117 15.45 9.41 2.12
N ASP A 118 14.91 10.23 1.24
CA ASP A 118 15.23 11.66 1.18
C ASP A 118 14.17 12.48 1.92
N VAL A 119 14.62 13.45 2.71
CA VAL A 119 13.76 14.45 3.34
C VAL A 119 13.81 15.72 2.51
N THR A 120 12.64 16.19 2.04
CA THR A 120 12.53 17.50 1.40
C THR A 120 12.28 18.56 2.47
N SER A 121 12.94 19.72 2.36
CA SER A 121 12.77 20.80 3.34
C SER A 121 11.37 21.39 3.27
N SER A 122 10.89 21.88 4.41
CA SER A 122 9.89 22.94 4.45
C SER A 122 10.57 24.14 5.08
N LEU A 123 10.54 25.30 4.43
CA LEU A 123 11.17 26.55 4.93
C LEU A 123 10.45 27.13 6.17
N GLN A 124 9.69 26.30 6.90
CA GLN A 124 8.78 26.72 7.95
C GLN A 124 9.22 26.15 9.28
N GLY A 125 9.69 27.03 10.18
CA GLY A 125 9.87 26.75 11.60
C GLY A 125 11.31 26.57 12.06
N ALA A 126 11.46 26.51 13.39
CA ALA A 126 12.74 26.29 14.05
C ALA A 126 13.27 24.85 13.81
N PRO A 127 14.60 24.65 13.82
CA PRO A 127 15.20 23.32 13.72
C PRO A 127 14.54 22.33 14.68
N SER A 128 13.98 21.24 14.14
CA SER A 128 13.19 20.28 14.92
C SER A 128 13.50 18.84 14.52
N VAL A 129 13.56 17.97 15.53
CA VAL A 129 13.78 16.53 15.36
C VAL A 129 12.45 15.81 15.06
N PRO A 130 12.45 14.72 14.28
CA PRO A 130 11.25 13.92 14.06
C PRO A 130 10.66 13.35 15.35
N THR A 131 9.32 13.28 15.40
CA THR A 131 8.59 12.60 16.48
C THR A 131 8.35 11.15 16.09
N ILE A 132 9.09 10.22 16.72
CA ILE A 132 8.91 8.80 16.44
C ILE A 132 7.80 8.22 17.32
N ASN A 133 6.75 7.71 16.68
CA ASN A 133 5.57 7.18 17.35
C ASN A 133 5.78 5.72 17.80
N ARG A 134 4.92 5.25 18.70
CA ARG A 134 4.97 3.87 19.19
C ARG A 134 4.72 2.88 18.04
N PRO A 135 5.58 1.86 17.84
CA PRO A 135 5.36 0.85 16.81
C PRO A 135 4.09 0.06 17.06
N VAL A 136 3.38 -0.29 15.99
CA VAL A 136 2.13 -1.05 16.04
C VAL A 136 2.32 -2.40 15.36
N SER A 137 1.77 -3.46 15.97
CA SER A 137 1.73 -4.77 15.33
C SER A 137 0.66 -4.77 14.26
N ALA A 138 0.97 -5.35 13.11
CA ALA A 138 0.03 -5.52 12.03
C ALA A 138 0.22 -6.89 11.39
N SER A 139 -0.75 -7.32 10.60
CA SER A 139 -0.66 -8.57 9.86
C SER A 139 -0.66 -8.23 8.38
N VAL A 140 0.30 -8.80 7.65
CA VAL A 140 0.33 -8.79 6.18
C VAL A 140 0.24 -10.24 5.71
N SER A 141 -0.31 -10.46 4.52
CA SER A 141 -0.22 -11.78 3.90
C SER A 141 1.24 -12.07 3.59
N SER A 142 1.84 -13.03 4.29
CA SER A 142 3.20 -13.54 4.01
C SER A 142 3.23 -14.57 2.89
N LEU A 143 2.11 -14.76 2.19
CA LEU A 143 2.01 -15.63 1.02
C LEU A 143 2.82 -15.01 -0.14
N SER A 144 4.12 -15.27 -0.15
CA SER A 144 4.88 -15.35 -1.39
C SER A 144 4.61 -16.70 -2.04
N ALA A 145 4.34 -16.69 -3.35
CA ALA A 145 4.46 -17.83 -4.27
C ALA A 145 3.30 -18.83 -4.47
N SER A 146 2.11 -18.69 -3.86
CA SER A 146 1.01 -19.63 -4.22
C SER A 146 0.15 -19.21 -5.44
N TYR A 147 0.07 -17.91 -5.76
CA TYR A 147 -0.79 -17.38 -6.85
C TYR A 147 -0.09 -16.35 -7.77
N GLY A 148 1.25 -16.28 -7.70
CA GLY A 148 2.05 -15.45 -8.60
C GLY A 148 2.14 -13.94 -8.29
N TRP A 149 1.55 -13.47 -7.18
CA TRP A 149 1.70 -12.09 -6.71
C TRP A 149 3.05 -11.86 -6.01
N ALA A 150 3.61 -10.66 -6.16
CA ALA A 150 4.80 -10.26 -5.41
C ALA A 150 4.48 -10.04 -3.92
N PRO A 151 5.45 -10.19 -3.00
CA PRO A 151 5.24 -9.92 -1.58
C PRO A 151 4.73 -8.50 -1.31
N PHE A 152 3.98 -8.31 -0.23
CA PHE A 152 3.51 -7.00 0.22
C PHE A 152 4.65 -5.96 0.30
N GLY A 153 4.44 -4.76 -0.24
CA GLY A 153 5.40 -3.66 -0.25
C GLY A 153 6.49 -3.74 -1.32
N THR A 154 6.51 -4.81 -2.12
CA THR A 154 7.38 -4.88 -3.31
C THR A 154 7.01 -3.77 -4.28
N THR A 155 8.00 -3.01 -4.77
CA THR A 155 7.80 -2.08 -5.89
C THR A 155 7.51 -2.87 -7.16
N LEU A 156 6.33 -2.67 -7.72
CA LEU A 156 5.93 -3.21 -9.02
C LEU A 156 6.32 -2.25 -10.15
N ILE A 157 6.11 -0.95 -9.95
CA ILE A 157 6.49 0.13 -10.87
C ILE A 157 7.08 1.27 -10.05
N ARG A 158 8.25 1.79 -10.42
CA ARG A 158 8.84 2.94 -9.73
C ARG A 158 8.10 4.22 -10.14
N GLY A 159 7.95 5.17 -9.23
CA GLY A 159 7.31 6.46 -9.52
C GLY A 159 8.00 7.23 -10.65
N THR A 160 9.33 7.05 -10.78
CA THR A 160 10.15 7.63 -11.85
C THR A 160 9.85 7.04 -13.24
N ASP A 161 9.18 5.90 -13.32
CA ASP A 161 9.01 5.16 -14.57
C ASP A 161 7.69 5.52 -15.28
N TRP A 162 6.83 6.36 -14.66
CA TRP A 162 5.54 6.76 -15.23
C TRP A 162 5.20 8.22 -14.94
N PHE A 163 4.24 8.77 -15.70
CA PHE A 163 3.78 10.16 -15.59
C PHE A 163 4.95 11.18 -15.66
N GLY A 164 5.80 11.03 -16.68
CA GLY A 164 6.95 11.92 -16.89
C GLY A 164 7.98 11.92 -15.74
N GLY A 165 8.08 10.82 -14.99
CA GLY A 165 8.96 10.70 -13.83
C GLY A 165 8.41 11.32 -12.54
N ARG A 166 7.18 11.86 -12.60
CA ARG A 166 6.48 12.47 -11.46
C ARG A 166 5.46 11.52 -10.81
N GLY A 167 5.39 10.26 -11.24
CA GLY A 167 4.54 9.25 -10.63
C GLY A 167 4.93 8.93 -9.19
N VAL A 168 4.14 8.07 -8.55
CA VAL A 168 4.46 7.48 -7.24
C VAL A 168 4.66 5.97 -7.38
N ASP A 169 5.46 5.37 -6.51
CA ASP A 169 5.69 3.92 -6.59
C ASP A 169 4.38 3.13 -6.46
N VAL A 170 4.18 2.20 -7.39
CA VAL A 170 3.11 1.22 -7.35
C VAL A 170 3.61 0.01 -6.59
N ARG A 171 2.90 -0.38 -5.53
CA ARG A 171 3.35 -1.40 -4.58
C ARG A 171 2.41 -2.59 -4.59
N SER A 172 2.99 -3.78 -4.51
CA SER A 172 2.22 -5.00 -4.31
C SER A 172 1.55 -4.98 -2.94
N ASN A 173 0.31 -5.43 -2.89
CA ASN A 173 -0.39 -5.66 -1.64
C ASN A 173 -0.40 -7.15 -1.21
N GLY A 174 0.29 -8.03 -1.95
CA GLY A 174 0.42 -9.46 -1.63
C GLY A 174 -0.64 -10.37 -2.28
N GLY A 175 -0.52 -11.69 -2.07
CA GLY A 175 -1.30 -12.72 -2.78
C GLY A 175 -2.82 -12.74 -2.56
N ASN A 176 -3.29 -12.21 -1.44
CA ASN A 176 -4.70 -11.95 -1.20
C ASN A 176 -4.96 -10.47 -1.01
N GLY A 177 -4.04 -9.61 -1.44
CA GLY A 177 -3.95 -8.28 -0.88
C GLY A 177 -3.90 -8.32 0.65
N CYS A 178 -4.25 -7.19 1.21
CA CYS A 178 -4.70 -7.07 2.58
C CYS A 178 -6.14 -7.65 2.77
N ALA A 179 -6.59 -8.68 2.03
CA ALA A 179 -7.93 -9.24 2.18
C ALA A 179 -8.04 -9.97 3.53
N SER A 180 -9.05 -9.57 4.30
CA SER A 180 -9.32 -9.89 5.71
C SER A 180 -8.41 -9.17 6.72
N GLY A 181 -8.69 -7.88 6.96
CA GLY A 181 -8.35 -7.23 8.23
C GLY A 181 -7.00 -6.52 8.33
N CYS A 182 -6.34 -6.25 7.21
CA CYS A 182 -5.09 -5.50 7.20
C CYS A 182 -5.32 -4.05 7.66
N ALA A 183 -4.81 -3.71 8.84
CA ALA A 183 -4.88 -2.38 9.43
C ALA A 183 -3.61 -1.54 9.20
N VAL A 184 -2.79 -1.87 8.18
CA VAL A 184 -1.58 -1.08 7.86
C VAL A 184 -2.01 0.24 7.24
N ARG A 185 -2.17 1.26 8.08
CA ARG A 185 -2.62 2.59 7.70
C ARG A 185 -1.43 3.47 7.41
N GLY A 186 -1.38 4.07 6.23
CA GLY A 186 -0.46 5.16 5.90
C GLY A 186 -1.19 6.50 5.85
N THR A 187 -0.41 7.55 5.63
CA THR A 187 -0.85 8.92 5.41
C THR A 187 -1.91 9.04 4.29
N TYR A 188 -1.91 8.12 3.33
CA TYR A 188 -2.76 8.15 2.13
C TYR A 188 -3.92 7.13 2.17
N GLY A 189 -4.03 6.33 3.24
CA GLY A 189 -5.05 5.28 3.37
C GLY A 189 -4.45 3.93 3.76
N THR A 190 -5.22 2.86 3.59
CA THR A 190 -4.74 1.50 3.86
C THR A 190 -3.72 1.07 2.81
N LYS A 191 -2.49 0.80 3.22
CA LYS A 191 -1.42 0.33 2.34
C LYS A 191 -1.69 -1.13 1.93
N TYR A 192 -1.59 -1.55 0.67
CA TYR A 192 -1.48 -0.79 -0.58
C TYR A 192 -2.75 -1.00 -1.40
N GLN A 193 -3.80 -0.27 -1.04
CA GLN A 193 -5.09 -0.34 -1.71
C GLN A 193 -5.15 0.57 -2.93
N CYS A 194 -6.13 0.36 -3.80
CA CYS A 194 -6.36 1.19 -4.99
C CYS A 194 -6.58 2.67 -4.61
N VAL A 195 -7.39 2.95 -3.60
CA VAL A 195 -7.61 4.32 -3.08
C VAL A 195 -6.34 4.92 -2.46
N GLU A 196 -5.47 4.10 -1.85
CA GLU A 196 -4.20 4.58 -1.29
C GLU A 196 -3.25 5.06 -2.38
N LEU A 197 -3.17 4.35 -3.51
CA LEU A 197 -2.37 4.79 -4.66
C LEU A 197 -2.84 6.15 -5.17
N VAL A 198 -4.15 6.29 -5.38
CA VAL A 198 -4.75 7.53 -5.89
C VAL A 198 -4.48 8.69 -4.93
N ASN A 199 -4.77 8.53 -3.65
CA ASN A 199 -4.52 9.57 -2.65
C ASN A 199 -3.03 9.92 -2.53
N ARG A 200 -2.14 8.93 -2.59
CA ARG A 200 -0.69 9.18 -2.58
C ARG A 200 -0.29 9.98 -3.82
N PHE A 201 -0.74 9.59 -5.00
CA PHE A 201 -0.44 10.28 -6.25
C PHE A 201 -0.93 11.74 -6.24
N VAL A 202 -2.23 11.99 -6.03
CA VAL A 202 -2.79 13.35 -6.16
C VAL A 202 -2.31 14.31 -5.08
N ARG A 203 -1.98 13.80 -3.88
CA ARG A 203 -1.36 14.62 -2.83
C ARG A 203 0.11 14.88 -3.11
N THR A 204 0.84 13.93 -3.67
CA THR A 204 2.22 14.17 -4.14
C THR A 204 2.26 15.20 -5.28
N GLN A 205 1.25 15.23 -6.17
CA GLN A 205 1.13 16.29 -7.18
C GLN A 205 0.68 17.64 -6.61
N GLY A 206 0.23 17.69 -5.35
CA GLY A 206 -0.30 18.91 -4.73
C GLY A 206 -1.70 19.32 -5.22
N TRP A 207 -2.43 18.43 -5.90
CA TRP A 207 -3.77 18.72 -6.43
C TRP A 207 -4.83 18.81 -5.33
N VAL A 208 -4.62 18.13 -4.21
CA VAL A 208 -5.45 18.21 -3.01
C VAL A 208 -4.60 18.19 -1.74
N ALA A 209 -5.05 18.91 -0.71
CA ALA A 209 -4.37 18.95 0.58
C ALA A 209 -4.59 17.67 1.41
N GLY A 210 -5.77 17.05 1.29
CA GLY A 210 -6.19 15.89 2.06
C GLY A 210 -6.59 14.69 1.21
N ASN A 211 -6.82 13.55 1.86
CA ASN A 211 -7.25 12.32 1.19
C ASN A 211 -8.71 12.44 0.73
N ILE A 212 -9.00 11.92 -0.47
CA ILE A 212 -10.37 11.65 -0.91
C ILE A 212 -10.87 10.42 -0.14
N MET A 213 -11.90 10.62 0.66
CA MET A 213 -12.41 9.61 1.58
C MET A 213 -13.44 8.68 0.91
N GLY A 214 -13.57 7.44 1.39
CA GLY A 214 -14.59 6.49 0.93
C GLY A 214 -14.02 5.30 0.17
N ASN A 215 -14.94 4.46 -0.32
CA ASN A 215 -14.60 3.32 -1.16
C ASN A 215 -14.31 3.77 -2.60
N ALA A 216 -13.60 2.96 -3.36
CA ALA A 216 -13.15 3.29 -4.71
C ALA A 216 -14.27 3.79 -5.63
N GLY A 217 -15.41 3.08 -5.68
CA GLY A 217 -16.56 3.50 -6.49
C GLY A 217 -17.25 4.79 -6.04
N GLN A 218 -16.92 5.33 -4.87
CA GLN A 218 -17.45 6.59 -4.35
C GLN A 218 -16.56 7.80 -4.67
N LEU A 219 -15.35 7.58 -5.19
CA LEU A 219 -14.39 8.68 -5.43
C LEU A 219 -14.90 9.68 -6.46
N LEU A 220 -15.67 9.23 -7.46
CA LEU A 220 -16.26 10.11 -8.47
C LEU A 220 -17.13 11.21 -7.80
N ASP A 221 -17.96 10.82 -6.84
CA ASP A 221 -18.83 11.75 -6.12
C ASP A 221 -18.08 12.55 -5.04
N LYS A 222 -17.15 11.90 -4.34
CA LYS A 222 -16.48 12.48 -3.16
C LYS A 222 -15.25 13.33 -3.46
N ALA A 223 -14.69 13.26 -4.67
CA ALA A 223 -13.60 14.13 -5.06
C ALA A 223 -14.03 15.61 -4.99
N PRO A 224 -13.20 16.50 -4.42
CA PRO A 224 -13.54 17.92 -4.31
C PRO A 224 -13.73 18.56 -5.70
N ALA A 225 -14.91 19.11 -5.97
CA ALA A 225 -15.22 19.75 -7.26
C ALA A 225 -14.34 20.99 -7.55
N ALA A 226 -13.78 21.60 -6.51
CA ALA A 226 -12.81 22.68 -6.64
C ALA A 226 -11.47 22.21 -7.25
N ALA A 227 -11.12 20.94 -7.08
CA ALA A 227 -9.85 20.36 -7.55
C ALA A 227 -10.00 19.48 -8.79
N PHE A 228 -11.20 18.93 -9.03
CA PHE A 228 -11.43 17.97 -10.12
C PHE A 228 -12.65 18.32 -10.96
N ASP A 229 -12.50 18.18 -12.27
CA ASP A 229 -13.61 17.99 -13.20
C ASP A 229 -14.02 16.51 -13.21
N LYS A 230 -15.33 16.27 -13.22
CA LYS A 230 -15.93 14.95 -13.06
C LYS A 230 -16.60 14.56 -14.37
N HIS A 231 -16.07 13.52 -14.99
CA HIS A 231 -16.58 13.03 -16.27
C HIS A 231 -17.27 11.69 -16.08
N LYS A 232 -18.52 11.58 -16.54
CA LYS A 232 -19.26 10.31 -16.49
C LYS A 232 -18.79 9.42 -17.64
N ALA A 233 -18.76 8.11 -17.39
CA ALA A 233 -18.39 7.16 -18.44
C ALA A 233 -19.33 7.28 -19.65
N GLY A 234 -18.78 7.69 -20.79
CA GLY A 234 -19.52 7.88 -22.05
C GLY A 234 -20.07 9.28 -22.28
N ASP A 235 -19.63 10.28 -21.52
CA ASP A 235 -20.04 11.69 -21.73
C ASP A 235 -19.27 12.42 -22.85
N GLY A 236 -18.36 11.73 -23.53
CA GLY A 236 -17.54 12.28 -24.62
C GLY A 236 -16.14 12.74 -24.18
N TYR A 237 -15.86 12.78 -22.88
CA TYR A 237 -14.52 13.09 -22.39
C TYR A 237 -13.54 11.93 -22.64
N MET A 238 -12.42 12.24 -23.30
CA MET A 238 -11.32 11.31 -23.51
C MET A 238 -10.28 11.48 -22.40
N PRO A 239 -9.89 10.41 -21.70
CA PRO A 239 -8.94 10.52 -20.61
C PRO A 239 -7.54 10.90 -21.10
N VAL A 240 -6.78 11.56 -20.22
CA VAL A 240 -5.37 11.90 -20.43
C VAL A 240 -4.51 11.34 -19.29
N PRO A 241 -3.17 11.20 -19.46
CA PRO A 241 -2.28 10.84 -18.37
C PRO A 241 -2.52 11.70 -17.12
N GLY A 242 -2.59 11.06 -15.95
CA GLY A 242 -2.89 11.70 -14.67
C GLY A 242 -4.35 11.61 -14.23
N ASP A 243 -5.29 11.35 -15.14
CA ASP A 243 -6.70 11.17 -14.79
C ASP A 243 -6.90 9.95 -13.89
N ILE A 244 -7.83 10.07 -12.94
CA ILE A 244 -8.24 8.93 -12.11
C ILE A 244 -9.41 8.25 -12.79
N ILE A 245 -9.26 6.95 -13.08
CA ILE A 245 -10.35 6.11 -13.56
C ILE A 245 -11.13 5.58 -12.36
N VAL A 246 -12.46 5.64 -12.41
CA VAL A 246 -13.34 5.14 -11.35
C VAL A 246 -14.25 4.04 -11.86
N TRP A 247 -14.22 2.90 -11.17
CA TRP A 247 -15.15 1.80 -11.35
C TRP A 247 -15.97 1.55 -10.09
N THR A 248 -17.20 1.09 -10.28
CA THR A 248 -18.06 0.53 -9.22
C THR A 248 -18.23 -0.99 -9.40
N GLY A 249 -18.85 -1.64 -8.41
CA GLY A 249 -19.06 -3.09 -8.41
C GLY A 249 -17.86 -3.86 -7.86
N GLY A 250 -17.51 -4.97 -8.53
CA GLY A 250 -16.53 -5.93 -8.00
C GLY A 250 -17.15 -6.94 -7.03
N SER A 251 -16.46 -8.04 -6.77
CA SER A 251 -16.94 -9.13 -5.90
C SER A 251 -17.26 -8.68 -4.46
N THR A 252 -16.66 -7.59 -4.00
CA THR A 252 -16.88 -7.01 -2.66
C THR A 252 -17.69 -5.71 -2.69
N GLY A 253 -18.11 -5.23 -3.86
CA GLY A 253 -18.89 -4.00 -4.02
C GLY A 253 -18.16 -2.67 -3.75
N TYR A 254 -16.87 -2.69 -3.41
CA TYR A 254 -16.10 -1.48 -3.11
C TYR A 254 -15.75 -0.64 -4.35
N GLY A 255 -15.87 -1.23 -5.55
CA GLY A 255 -15.37 -0.65 -6.79
C GLY A 255 -13.84 -0.73 -6.89
N HIS A 256 -13.30 0.02 -7.84
CA HIS A 256 -11.85 0.10 -8.07
C HIS A 256 -11.47 1.48 -8.63
N VAL A 257 -10.22 1.88 -8.42
CA VAL A 257 -9.66 3.11 -9.00
C VAL A 257 -8.23 2.89 -9.46
N ALA A 258 -7.85 3.61 -10.52
CA ALA A 258 -6.53 3.57 -11.11
C ALA A 258 -6.14 4.96 -11.63
N VAL A 259 -4.87 5.17 -11.96
CA VAL A 259 -4.38 6.42 -12.56
C VAL A 259 -3.92 6.15 -13.98
N VAL A 260 -4.43 6.93 -14.94
CA VAL A 260 -4.02 6.84 -16.35
C VAL A 260 -2.53 7.20 -16.45
N SER A 261 -1.74 6.31 -17.04
CA SER A 261 -0.31 6.53 -17.26
C SER A 261 0.03 6.88 -18.71
N ALA A 262 -0.76 6.38 -19.67
CA ALA A 262 -0.62 6.70 -21.09
C ALA A 262 -1.93 6.45 -21.85
N VAL A 263 -2.17 7.22 -22.90
CA VAL A 263 -3.27 6.99 -23.84
C VAL A 263 -2.71 7.02 -25.26
N ALA A 264 -2.95 5.96 -26.03
CA ALA A 264 -2.48 5.84 -27.41
C ALA A 264 -3.44 4.98 -28.24
N ALA A 265 -3.83 5.47 -29.42
CA ALA A 265 -4.65 4.74 -30.39
C ALA A 265 -5.93 4.10 -29.78
N GLY A 266 -6.65 4.86 -28.94
CA GLY A 266 -7.86 4.38 -28.27
C GLY A 266 -7.61 3.34 -27.17
N VAL A 267 -6.36 3.14 -26.75
CA VAL A 267 -5.99 2.28 -25.62
C VAL A 267 -5.53 3.16 -24.46
N VAL A 268 -6.18 2.97 -23.31
CA VAL A 268 -5.84 3.61 -22.04
C VAL A 268 -5.01 2.62 -21.23
N THR A 269 -3.75 2.98 -20.98
CA THR A 269 -2.86 2.28 -20.06
C THR A 269 -2.90 2.99 -18.72
N PHE A 270 -3.02 2.24 -17.64
CA PHE A 270 -3.12 2.78 -16.29
C PHE A 270 -2.29 1.97 -15.30
N VAL A 271 -1.98 2.62 -14.18
CA VAL A 271 -1.33 2.02 -13.02
C VAL A 271 -2.31 1.87 -11.87
N GLU A 272 -2.18 0.79 -11.10
CA GLU A 272 -3.13 0.42 -10.07
C GLU A 272 -2.48 -0.42 -8.96
N GLN A 273 -3.11 -0.45 -7.79
CA GLN A 273 -2.80 -1.40 -6.73
C GLN A 273 -4.05 -2.23 -6.41
N ASN A 274 -3.88 -3.44 -5.86
CA ASN A 274 -4.99 -4.33 -5.48
C ASN A 274 -5.87 -4.83 -6.64
N ALA A 275 -5.32 -4.94 -7.86
CA ALA A 275 -6.07 -5.51 -8.99
C ALA A 275 -5.19 -6.23 -10.02
N SER A 276 -3.91 -5.86 -10.16
CA SER A 276 -2.97 -6.57 -11.04
C SER A 276 -1.63 -6.91 -10.36
N ARG A 277 -1.06 -8.04 -10.80
CA ARG A 277 0.24 -8.57 -10.33
C ARG A 277 1.42 -7.69 -10.71
N THR A 278 1.28 -6.93 -11.80
CA THR A 278 2.30 -6.07 -12.40
C THR A 278 2.12 -4.59 -12.04
N GLY A 279 1.00 -4.23 -11.41
CA GLY A 279 0.68 -2.83 -11.09
C GLY A 279 0.23 -1.98 -12.28
N THR A 280 -0.02 -2.60 -13.44
CA THR A 280 -0.48 -1.91 -14.65
C THR A 280 -1.42 -2.80 -15.45
N TYR A 281 -2.36 -2.15 -16.15
CA TYR A 281 -3.27 -2.79 -17.06
C TYR A 281 -3.62 -1.85 -18.22
N ARG A 282 -4.28 -2.38 -19.25
CA ARG A 282 -4.71 -1.61 -20.43
C ARG A 282 -6.11 -2.00 -20.87
N LEU A 283 -6.91 -1.02 -21.23
CA LEU A 283 -8.27 -1.19 -21.75
C LEU A 283 -8.46 -0.33 -22.98
N LYS A 284 -9.31 -0.78 -23.91
CA LYS A 284 -9.78 0.08 -25.00
C LYS A 284 -10.78 1.09 -24.44
N ALA A 285 -10.72 2.33 -24.90
CA ALA A 285 -11.78 3.32 -24.78
C ALA A 285 -12.54 3.40 -26.12
N ASP A 286 -13.86 3.50 -26.07
CA ASP A 286 -14.65 3.80 -27.26
C ASP A 286 -14.64 5.30 -27.60
N GLY A 287 -15.31 5.68 -28.69
CA GLY A 287 -15.40 7.07 -29.16
C GLY A 287 -16.10 8.05 -28.20
N THR A 288 -16.65 7.56 -27.08
CA THR A 288 -17.27 8.37 -26.03
C THR A 288 -16.44 8.43 -24.75
N GLY A 289 -15.24 7.82 -24.76
CA GLY A 289 -14.35 7.72 -23.61
C GLY A 289 -14.72 6.59 -22.64
N ARG A 290 -15.70 5.73 -22.95
CA ARG A 290 -16.07 4.62 -22.07
C ARG A 290 -15.08 3.46 -22.24
N LEU A 291 -14.51 2.99 -21.13
CA LEU A 291 -13.62 1.83 -21.14
C LEU A 291 -14.37 0.52 -21.35
N ALA A 292 -13.70 -0.40 -22.04
CA ALA A 292 -14.06 -1.81 -22.11
C ALA A 292 -14.18 -2.45 -20.71
N GLY A 293 -14.87 -3.59 -20.64
CA GLY A 293 -15.11 -4.30 -19.39
C GLY A 293 -13.82 -4.70 -18.67
N TYR A 294 -13.81 -4.54 -17.35
CA TYR A 294 -12.69 -4.92 -16.48
C TYR A 294 -13.14 -5.94 -15.44
N GLY A 295 -13.21 -7.22 -15.84
CA GLY A 295 -13.80 -8.26 -15.00
C GLY A 295 -15.25 -7.91 -14.62
N SER A 296 -15.58 -8.03 -13.34
CA SER A 296 -16.90 -7.67 -12.79
C SER A 296 -17.04 -6.18 -12.42
N LEU A 297 -16.09 -5.33 -12.79
CA LEU A 297 -16.12 -3.89 -12.50
C LEU A 297 -16.81 -3.13 -13.63
N ARG A 298 -17.62 -2.14 -13.26
CA ARG A 298 -18.30 -1.24 -14.19
C ARG A 298 -17.65 0.14 -14.15
N HIS A 299 -17.13 0.59 -15.27
CA HIS A 299 -16.57 1.93 -15.41
C HIS A 299 -17.68 2.97 -15.23
N ILE A 300 -17.47 3.94 -14.33
CA ILE A 300 -18.46 4.99 -14.03
C ILE A 300 -17.99 6.39 -14.38
N GLY A 301 -16.69 6.61 -14.54
CA GLY A 301 -16.18 7.90 -14.98
C GLY A 301 -14.71 8.14 -14.68
N TYR A 302 -14.29 9.37 -14.96
CA TYR A 302 -12.96 9.88 -14.68
C TYR A 302 -13.02 11.10 -13.77
N LEU A 303 -11.94 11.30 -13.02
CA LEU A 303 -11.63 12.57 -12.38
C LEU A 303 -10.42 13.18 -13.09
N HIS A 304 -10.62 14.34 -13.70
CA HIS A 304 -9.55 15.14 -14.27
C HIS A 304 -9.16 16.22 -13.26
N ALA A 305 -7.90 16.25 -12.83
CA ALA A 305 -7.46 17.29 -11.91
C ALA A 305 -7.28 18.61 -12.65
N LYS A 306 -7.89 19.68 -12.15
CA LYS A 306 -7.82 21.02 -12.78
C LYS A 306 -6.40 21.58 -12.86
N ALA A 307 -5.51 21.11 -11.98
CA ALA A 307 -4.10 21.47 -11.97
C ALA A 307 -3.23 20.56 -12.86
N ASN A 308 -3.83 19.59 -13.56
CA ASN A 308 -3.18 18.72 -14.54
C ASN A 308 -3.33 19.33 -15.94
N ALA A 309 -2.54 20.37 -16.21
CA ALA A 309 -2.47 21.03 -17.52
C ALA A 309 -1.51 20.31 -18.48
#